data_AF-A0A7C6VLK9-F1
#
_entry.id   AF-A0A7C6VLK9-F1
#
_cell.length_a   1.000
_cell.length_b   1.000
_cell.length_c   1.000
_cell.angle_alpha   90.00
_cell.angle_beta   90.00
_cell.angle_gamma   90.00
#
_symmetry.space_group_name_H-M   'P 1'
#
loop_
_entity.id
_entity.type
_entity.pdbx_description
1 polymer ?
#
loop_
_entity_poly.entity_id
_entity_poly.type
_entity_poly.pdbx_seq_one_letter_code
_entity_poly.pdbx_strand_id
1 'polypeptide(L)'
;MIVLDLSCANAHRFEGWFASIEAFEAQRSQGLLSCPECNVTEVRRLPSAPYVQTRHAPSAATSGTQATSASASAAKLPAMPVPSPIMPATAAVAELLGTLRRMAKSAEKGSSQKTENKAR
;
A
#
# COMPACT_ATOMS: atom_id res chain seq x y z
N MET A 1 1.34 -18.47 -6.35
CA MET A 1 1.31 -17.07 -5.89
C MET A 1 0.88 -17.08 -4.44
N ILE A 2 1.62 -16.40 -3.57
CA ILE A 2 1.30 -16.24 -2.15
C ILE A 2 1.32 -14.75 -1.80
N VAL A 3 0.50 -14.37 -0.83
CA VAL A 3 0.51 -13.02 -0.26
C VAL A 3 1.12 -13.10 1.14
N LEU A 4 2.06 -12.21 1.41
CA LEU A 4 2.74 -12.12 2.70
C LEU A 4 2.54 -10.74 3.30
N ASP A 5 2.25 -10.69 4.59
CA ASP A 5 2.33 -9.47 5.39
C ASP A 5 3.79 -9.12 5.69
N LEU A 6 4.21 -7.91 5.34
CA LEU A 6 5.57 -7.42 5.47
C LEU A 6 5.64 -6.15 6.32
N SER A 7 6.81 -5.92 6.92
CA SER A 7 7.15 -4.69 7.64
C SER A 7 8.58 -4.28 7.33
N CYS A 8 8.81 -2.99 7.14
CA CYS A 8 10.18 -2.46 7.08
C CYS A 8 10.73 -2.11 8.47
N ALA A 9 12.00 -1.72 8.56
CA ALA A 9 12.64 -1.25 9.80
C ALA A 9 11.91 -0.08 10.48
N ASN A 10 11.20 0.76 9.72
CA ASN A 10 10.39 1.88 10.23
C ASN A 10 8.96 1.47 10.62
N ALA A 11 8.66 0.17 10.71
CA ALA A 11 7.37 -0.39 11.08
C ALA A 11 6.18 -0.06 10.15
N HIS A 12 6.41 0.45 8.93
CA HIS A 12 5.38 0.51 7.90
C HIS A 12 4.99 -0.91 7.49
N ARG A 13 3.68 -1.19 7.47
CA ARG A 13 3.12 -2.48 7.09
C ARG A 13 2.61 -2.44 5.66
N PHE A 14 2.87 -3.49 4.90
CA PHE A 14 2.41 -3.62 3.52
C PHE A 14 2.34 -5.09 3.12
N GLU A 15 1.65 -5.37 2.02
CA GLU A 15 1.52 -6.72 1.47
C GLU A 15 2.48 -6.90 0.29
N GLY A 16 3.07 -8.10 0.18
CA GLY A 16 3.91 -8.50 -0.95
C GLY A 16 3.38 -9.76 -1.61
N TRP A 17 3.35 -9.76 -2.94
CA TRP A 17 2.84 -10.86 -3.75
C TRP A 17 4.01 -11.60 -4.40
N PHE A 18 4.22 -12.84 -4.02
CA PHE A 18 5.39 -13.63 -4.45
C PHE A 18 4.97 -14.94 -5.12
N ALA A 19 5.84 -15.53 -5.93
CA ALA A 19 5.59 -16.82 -6.55
C ALA A 19 5.51 -17.95 -5.50
N SER A 20 6.47 -17.96 -4.56
CA SER A 20 6.61 -18.88 -3.42
C SER A 20 7.31 -18.19 -2.24
N ILE A 21 7.47 -18.90 -1.11
CA ILE A 21 8.20 -18.39 0.06
C ILE A 21 9.70 -18.28 -0.25
N GLU A 22 10.27 -19.27 -0.95
CA GLU A 22 11.69 -19.26 -1.35
C GLU A 22 12.02 -18.07 -2.26
N ALA A 23 11.09 -17.70 -3.15
CA ALA A 23 11.25 -16.51 -3.99
C ALA A 23 11.33 -15.22 -3.17
N PHE A 24 10.50 -15.09 -2.12
CA PHE A 24 10.59 -13.97 -1.18
C PHE A 24 11.94 -13.95 -0.44
N GLU A 25 12.39 -15.10 0.07
CA GLU A 25 13.68 -15.18 0.80
C GLU A 25 14.88 -14.86 -0.09
N ALA A 26 14.87 -15.34 -1.35
CA ALA A 26 15.87 -15.01 -2.34
C ALA A 26 15.92 -13.49 -2.60
N GLN A 27 14.77 -12.87 -2.89
CA GLN A 27 14.70 -11.41 -3.12
C GLN A 27 15.11 -10.60 -1.88
N ARG A 28 14.71 -11.04 -0.68
CA ARG A 28 15.09 -10.41 0.58
C ARG A 28 16.59 -10.48 0.81
N SER A 29 17.21 -11.65 0.62
CA SER A 29 18.65 -11.83 0.83
C SER A 29 19.50 -11.02 -0.16
N GLN A 30 18.98 -10.78 -1.37
CA GLN A 30 19.59 -9.92 -2.38
C GLN A 30 19.32 -8.42 -2.15
N GLY A 31 18.53 -8.05 -1.15
CA GLY A 31 18.18 -6.64 -0.88
C GLY A 31 17.30 -5.99 -1.95
N LEU A 32 16.56 -6.80 -2.73
CA LEU A 32 15.72 -6.33 -3.85
C LEU A 32 14.32 -5.88 -3.41
N LEU A 33 13.97 -6.07 -2.14
CA LEU A 33 12.70 -5.63 -1.58
C LEU A 33 12.86 -4.23 -0.98
N SER A 34 11.94 -3.33 -1.28
CA SER A 34 11.90 -1.99 -0.67
C SER A 34 10.52 -1.66 -0.12
N CYS A 35 10.50 -0.88 0.96
CA CYS A 35 9.27 -0.35 1.51
C CYS A 35 8.66 0.68 0.55
N PRO A 36 7.37 0.59 0.19
CA PRO A 36 6.73 1.56 -0.70
C PRO A 36 6.58 2.96 -0.08
N GLU A 37 6.61 3.06 1.26
CA GLU A 37 6.45 4.33 2.00
C GLU A 37 7.76 5.09 2.17
N CYS A 38 8.85 4.39 2.51
CA CYS A 38 10.13 5.01 2.89
C CYS A 38 11.35 4.50 2.11
N ASN A 39 11.16 3.58 1.17
CA ASN A 39 12.19 3.00 0.30
C ASN A 39 13.35 2.28 1.03
N VAL A 40 13.22 2.01 2.33
CA VAL A 40 14.17 1.18 3.10
C VAL A 40 14.08 -0.26 2.63
N THR A 41 15.24 -0.90 2.42
CA THR A 41 15.34 -2.28 1.90
C THR A 41 15.32 -3.37 2.99
N GLU A 42 15.45 -2.97 4.25
CA GLU A 42 15.31 -3.87 5.39
C GLU A 42 13.84 -4.22 5.61
N VAL A 43 13.41 -5.33 5.02
CA VAL A 43 12.02 -5.83 5.05
C VAL A 43 11.97 -7.20 5.71
N ARG A 44 11.02 -7.39 6.63
CA ARG A 44 10.74 -8.66 7.32
C ARG A 44 9.30 -9.09 7.12
N ARG A 45 9.07 -10.41 7.14
CA ARG A 45 7.73 -11.01 7.14
C ARG A 45 7.14 -10.95 8.55
N LEU A 46 5.86 -10.61 8.66
CA LEU A 46 5.12 -10.74 9.90
C LEU A 46 4.54 -12.15 10.07
N PRO A 47 4.43 -12.64 11.32
CA PRO A 47 3.66 -13.83 11.61
C PRO A 47 2.19 -13.60 11.23
N SER A 48 1.61 -14.53 10.46
CA SER A 48 0.17 -14.55 10.24
C SER A 48 -0.52 -15.04 11.52
N ALA A 49 -1.62 -14.39 11.92
CA ALA A 49 -2.38 -14.82 13.09
C ALA A 49 -2.95 -16.23 12.87
N PRO A 50 -2.96 -17.10 13.90
CA PRO A 50 -3.62 -18.40 13.80
C PRO A 50 -5.11 -18.20 13.56
N TYR A 51 -5.66 -18.94 12.60
CA TYR A 51 -7.11 -18.94 12.36
C TYR A 51 -7.81 -19.65 13.52
N VAL A 52 -8.46 -18.88 14.39
CA VAL A 52 -9.26 -19.41 15.51
C VAL A 52 -10.71 -19.54 15.05
N GLN A 53 -11.21 -20.77 14.97
CA GLN A 53 -12.64 -21.02 14.77
C GLN A 53 -13.38 -20.79 16.10
N THR A 54 -14.05 -19.65 16.24
CA THR A 54 -14.91 -19.40 17.40
C THR A 54 -16.24 -20.13 17.23
N ARG A 55 -16.31 -21.40 17.62
CA ARG A 55 -17.59 -22.08 17.81
C ARG A 55 -18.18 -21.56 19.11
N HIS A 56 -19.19 -20.69 19.03
CA HIS A 56 -19.93 -20.24 20.22
C HIS A 56 -20.62 -21.45 20.86
N ALA A 57 -20.02 -22.02 21.90
CA ALA A 57 -20.76 -22.84 22.85
C ALA A 57 -21.68 -21.88 23.65
N PRO A 58 -22.95 -22.23 23.89
CA PRO A 58 -23.80 -21.44 24.76
C PRO A 58 -23.14 -21.34 26.14
N SER A 59 -22.86 -20.10 26.54
CA SER A 59 -22.22 -19.75 27.81
C SER A 59 -23.09 -20.25 28.96
N ALA A 60 -22.61 -21.25 29.70
CA ALA A 60 -23.13 -21.55 31.02
C ALA A 60 -22.68 -20.42 31.94
N ALA A 61 -23.62 -19.53 32.27
CA ALA A 61 -23.43 -18.47 33.23
C ALA A 61 -22.95 -19.05 34.57
N THR A 62 -21.74 -18.69 34.98
CA THR A 62 -21.31 -18.79 36.37
C THR A 62 -20.99 -17.39 36.87
N SER A 63 -21.96 -16.85 37.61
CA SER A 63 -21.81 -15.66 38.43
C SER A 63 -20.84 -15.94 39.56
N GLY A 64 -19.85 -15.06 39.74
CA GLY A 64 -18.87 -15.15 40.82
C GLY A 64 -18.21 -13.79 41.11
N THR A 65 -18.94 -12.98 41.87
CA THR A 65 -18.55 -11.97 42.88
C THR A 65 -17.31 -11.08 42.69
N GLN A 66 -17.59 -9.78 42.81
CA GLN A 66 -16.73 -8.60 42.94
C GLN A 66 -15.58 -8.73 43.95
N ALA A 67 -14.46 -8.05 43.66
CA ALA A 67 -13.70 -7.32 44.67
C ALA A 67 -12.86 -6.16 44.06
N THR A 68 -13.17 -4.97 44.56
CA THR A 68 -12.30 -3.81 44.85
C THR A 68 -11.73 -2.92 43.75
N SER A 69 -12.27 -1.70 43.78
CA SER A 69 -11.80 -0.42 43.29
C SER A 69 -10.36 -0.06 43.67
N ALA A 70 -9.61 0.51 42.72
CA ALA A 70 -8.60 1.54 43.01
C ALA A 70 -8.48 2.51 41.83
N SER A 71 -8.53 3.79 42.19
CA SER A 71 -8.58 4.99 41.36
C SER A 71 -7.20 5.36 40.78
N ALA A 72 -7.15 5.82 39.53
CA ALA A 72 -6.19 6.84 39.11
C ALA A 72 -6.68 7.64 37.90
N SER A 73 -6.60 8.95 38.07
CA SER A 73 -7.12 10.05 37.26
C SER A 73 -6.30 10.34 36.00
N ALA A 74 -7.00 11.00 35.05
CA ALA A 74 -6.51 12.00 34.08
C ALA A 74 -5.54 11.59 32.96
N ALA A 75 -6.00 11.76 31.72
CA ALA A 75 -5.54 12.87 30.88
C ALA A 75 -6.39 13.01 29.61
N LYS A 76 -7.12 14.11 29.53
CA LYS A 76 -7.79 14.62 28.33
C LYS A 76 -6.70 15.09 27.35
N LEU A 77 -6.54 14.40 26.22
CA LEU A 77 -5.65 14.84 25.15
C LEU A 77 -6.27 16.05 24.42
N PRO A 78 -5.49 17.12 24.11
CA PRO A 78 -5.96 18.21 23.29
C PRO A 78 -6.10 17.77 21.82
N ALA A 79 -7.18 18.21 21.19
CA ALA A 79 -7.39 18.07 19.75
C ALA A 79 -6.35 18.91 18.99
N MET A 80 -5.52 18.25 18.18
CA MET A 80 -4.68 18.94 17.21
C MET A 80 -5.52 19.32 15.98
N PRO A 81 -5.29 20.49 15.36
CA PRO A 81 -5.97 20.86 14.13
C PRO A 81 -5.51 19.96 12.98
N VAL A 82 -6.49 19.37 12.28
CA VAL A 82 -6.26 18.59 11.06
C VAL A 82 -5.89 19.58 9.94
N PRO A 83 -4.72 19.48 9.29
CA PRO A 83 -4.42 20.30 8.13
C PRO A 83 -5.31 19.86 6.96
N SER A 84 -6.06 20.81 6.39
CA SER A 84 -6.80 20.59 5.14
C SER A 84 -5.84 20.29 3.99
N PRO A 85 -6.19 19.39 3.04
CA PRO A 85 -5.36 19.17 1.88
C PRO A 85 -5.38 20.42 0.99
N ILE A 86 -4.21 21.05 0.83
CA ILE A 86 -3.97 22.05 -0.20
C ILE A 86 -3.85 21.27 -1.52
N MET A 87 -4.88 21.34 -2.37
CA MET A 87 -4.79 20.82 -3.74
C MET A 87 -3.70 21.60 -4.50
N PRO A 88 -2.71 20.94 -5.14
CA PRO A 88 -1.94 21.59 -6.18
C PRO A 88 -2.79 21.68 -7.46
N ALA A 89 -2.78 22.88 -8.06
CA ALA A 89 -3.53 23.25 -9.25
C ALA A 89 -3.37 22.23 -10.40
N THR A 90 -4.50 21.63 -10.77
CA THR A 90 -4.67 20.58 -11.79
C THR A 90 -4.46 21.05 -13.24
N ALA A 91 -4.08 22.30 -13.46
CA ALA A 91 -4.02 22.90 -14.79
C ALA A 91 -2.74 22.51 -15.59
N ALA A 92 -1.58 22.40 -14.93
CA ALA A 92 -0.31 22.19 -15.64
C ALA A 92 -0.11 20.76 -16.18
N VAL A 93 -0.65 19.75 -15.49
CA VAL A 93 -0.55 18.35 -15.91
C VAL A 93 -1.42 18.01 -17.12
N ALA A 94 -2.56 18.70 -17.29
CA ALA A 94 -3.45 18.50 -18.43
C ALA A 94 -2.82 18.95 -19.76
N GLU A 95 -2.09 20.07 -19.76
CA GLU A 95 -1.38 20.60 -20.94
C GLU A 95 -0.26 19.68 -21.41
N LEU A 96 0.50 19.09 -20.47
CA LEU A 96 1.58 18.17 -20.80
C LEU A 96 1.05 16.85 -21.39
N LEU A 97 0.02 16.26 -20.78
CA LEU A 97 -0.64 15.04 -21.28
C LEU A 97 -1.30 15.27 -22.65
N GLY A 98 -1.89 16.45 -22.87
CA GLY A 98 -2.47 16.83 -24.17
C GLY A 98 -1.41 16.94 -25.28
N THR A 99 -0.24 17.48 -24.95
CA THR A 99 0.88 17.60 -25.90
C THR A 99 1.46 16.24 -26.28
N LEU A 100 1.61 15.33 -25.31
CA LEU A 100 2.06 13.96 -25.58
C LEU A 100 1.09 13.19 -26.49
N ARG A 101 -0.23 13.32 -26.30
CA ARG A 101 -1.23 12.69 -27.19
C ARG A 101 -1.18 13.23 -28.62
N ARG A 102 -0.92 14.53 -28.82
CA ARG A 102 -0.79 15.13 -30.16
C ARG A 102 0.41 14.58 -30.92
N MET A 103 1.55 14.41 -30.24
CA MET A 103 2.75 13.84 -30.86
C MET A 103 2.53 12.39 -31.30
N ALA A 104 1.87 11.57 -30.48
CA ALA A 104 1.55 10.18 -30.83
C ALA A 104 0.68 10.08 -32.09
N LYS A 105 -0.36 10.91 -32.22
CA LYS A 105 -1.26 10.90 -33.39
C LYS A 105 -0.61 11.44 -34.67
N SER A 106 0.35 12.36 -34.55
CA SER A 106 1.11 12.87 -35.70
C SER A 106 2.11 11.85 -36.26
N ALA A 107 2.64 10.96 -35.42
CA ALA A 107 3.52 9.87 -35.88
C ALA A 107 2.80 8.90 -36.82
N GLU A 108 1.52 8.62 -36.59
CA GLU A 108 0.71 7.77 -37.47
C GLU A 108 0.46 8.44 -38.84
N LYS A 109 0.13 9.73 -38.85
CA LYS A 109 -0.16 10.48 -40.09
C LYS A 109 1.07 10.75 -40.97
N GLY A 110 2.26 10.82 -40.38
CA GLY A 110 3.50 10.98 -41.13
C GLY A 110 3.85 9.75 -41.98
N SER A 111 3.42 8.56 -41.54
CA SER A 111 3.66 7.31 -42.28
C SER A 111 2.73 7.16 -43.49
N SER A 112 1.48 7.61 -43.39
CA SER A 112 0.49 7.48 -44.49
C SER A 112 0.74 8.45 -45.67
N GLN A 113 1.31 9.63 -45.43
CA GLN A 113 1.61 10.58 -46.51
C GLN A 113 2.84 10.17 -47.34
N LYS A 114 3.79 9.43 -46.73
CA LYS A 114 5.00 8.96 -47.42
C LYS A 114 4.73 7.82 -48.40
N THR A 115 3.69 7.03 -48.17
CA THR A 115 3.26 5.96 -49.08
C THR A 115 2.50 6.48 -50.29
N GLU A 116 1.78 7.60 -50.16
CA GLU A 116 0.99 8.18 -51.26
C GLU A 116 1.85 9.01 -52.22
N ASN A 117 2.87 9.73 -51.72
CA ASN A 117 3.78 10.53 -52.57
C ASN A 117 4.93 9.73 -53.23
N LYS A 118 4.95 8.40 -53.06
CA LYS A 118 5.90 7.47 -53.71
C LYS A 118 5.29 6.79 -54.95
N ALA A 119 3.97 6.90 -55.14
CA ALA A 119 3.22 6.24 -56.21
C ALA A 119 2.80 7.21 -57.35
N ARG A 120 3.38 8.41 -57.39
CA ARG A 120 3.11 9.45 -58.38
C ARG A 120 4.41 9.94 -58.99
#